data_AF-A0A1F6PV21-F1
#
_entry.id   AF-A0A1F6PV21-F1
#
_cell.length_a   1.000
_cell.length_b   1.000
_cell.length_c   1.000
_cell.angle_alpha   90.00
_cell.angle_beta   90.00
_cell.angle_gamma   90.00
#
_symmetry.space_group_name_H-M   'P 1'
#
loop_
_entity.id
_entity.type
_entity.pdbx_description
1 polymer ?
#
loop_
_entity_poly.entity_id
_entity_poly.type
_entity_poly.pdbx_seq_one_letter_code
_entity_poly.pdbx_strand_id
1 'polypeptide(L)'
;MDKIVKYLKNLHLEFIKFLSLKVLGKKYLRTGKCKACGKCCHGIHVRHSKHLIKDEEEFEKLKEQHYFYNYLEIVDKNELGLIFACTKVHPETGKCTVYKQRARICKVYPQEELFMMGGEISEDCGFSFVPIQSFEEVFEKIIKNTKKPIQS
;
A
#
# COMPACT_ATOMS: atom_id res chain seq x y z
N MET A 1 23.82 -2.10 29.50
CA MET A 1 22.41 -1.77 29.18
C MET A 1 22.08 -1.98 27.70
N ASP A 2 23.02 -1.72 26.77
CA ASP A 2 22.74 -1.76 25.33
C ASP A 2 22.38 -3.13 24.75
N LYS A 3 22.95 -4.22 25.30
CA LYS A 3 22.62 -5.60 24.86
C LYS A 3 21.17 -5.99 25.16
N ILE A 4 20.65 -5.60 26.32
CA ILE A 4 19.27 -5.92 26.74
C ILE A 4 18.28 -5.15 25.88
N VAL A 5 18.55 -3.86 25.64
CA VAL A 5 17.73 -3.02 24.74
C VAL A 5 17.71 -3.60 23.32
N LYS A 6 18.85 -4.07 22.81
CA LYS A 6 18.95 -4.72 21.50
C LYS A 6 18.14 -6.03 21.44
N TYR A 7 18.23 -6.86 22.49
CA TYR A 7 17.47 -8.11 22.57
C TYR A 7 15.95 -7.87 22.58
N LEU A 8 15.47 -6.94 23.41
CA LEU A 8 14.05 -6.59 23.48
C LEU A 8 13.51 -6.05 22.15
N LYS A 9 14.31 -5.22 21.45
CA LYS A 9 13.96 -4.74 20.10
C LYS A 9 13.83 -5.88 19.09
N ASN A 10 14.74 -6.84 19.11
CA ASN A 10 14.68 -8.01 18.22
C ASN A 10 13.45 -8.87 18.51
N LEU A 11 13.18 -9.17 19.79
CA LEU A 11 12.01 -9.96 20.18
C LEU A 11 10.70 -9.30 19.75
N HIS A 12 10.59 -7.97 19.91
CA HIS A 12 9.44 -7.20 19.46
C HIS A 12 9.27 -7.23 17.93
N LEU A 13 10.38 -7.15 17.17
CA LEU A 13 10.34 -7.25 15.71
C LEU A 13 9.87 -8.63 15.23
N GLU A 14 10.38 -9.70 15.85
CA GLU A 14 9.96 -11.07 15.51
C GLU A 14 8.48 -11.31 15.85
N PHE A 15 7.99 -10.75 16.95
CA PHE A 15 6.57 -10.80 17.28
C PHE A 15 5.70 -10.05 16.26
N ILE A 16 6.12 -8.85 15.82
CA ILE A 16 5.42 -8.09 14.77
C ILE A 16 5.40 -8.87 13.46
N LYS A 17 6.53 -9.46 13.05
CA LYS A 17 6.62 -10.29 11.84
C LYS A 17 5.67 -11.48 11.94
N PHE A 18 5.69 -12.18 13.08
CA PHE A 18 4.82 -13.33 13.32
C PHE A 18 3.34 -12.94 13.20
N LEU A 19 2.90 -11.89 13.89
CA LEU A 19 1.52 -11.41 13.80
C LEU A 19 1.15 -10.97 12.39
N SER A 20 2.03 -10.20 11.74
CA SER A 20 1.79 -9.69 10.38
C SER A 20 1.62 -10.81 9.38
N LEU A 21 2.43 -11.86 9.48
CA LEU A 21 2.41 -13.00 8.57
C LEU A 21 1.28 -13.98 8.89
N LYS A 22 1.14 -14.38 10.16
CA LYS A 22 0.25 -15.49 10.57
C LYS A 22 -1.19 -15.06 10.84
N VAL A 23 -1.39 -13.83 11.29
CA VAL A 23 -2.72 -13.31 11.64
C VAL A 23 -3.26 -12.41 10.53
N LEU A 24 -2.44 -11.49 10.03
CA LEU A 24 -2.87 -10.51 9.02
C LEU A 24 -2.63 -10.97 7.58
N GLY A 25 -1.92 -12.08 7.36
CA GLY A 25 -1.63 -12.61 6.03
C GLY A 25 -0.73 -11.72 5.15
N LYS A 26 -0.04 -10.75 5.74
CA LYS A 26 0.86 -9.84 5.02
C LYS A 26 2.14 -10.55 4.65
N LYS A 27 2.70 -10.25 3.47
CA LYS A 27 4.01 -10.78 3.05
C LYS A 27 5.12 -9.75 3.21
N TYR A 28 4.77 -8.47 3.25
CA TYR A 28 5.71 -7.37 3.35
C TYR A 28 5.39 -6.43 4.52
N LEU A 29 6.43 -5.89 5.14
CA LEU A 29 6.33 -4.76 6.08
C LEU A 29 6.55 -3.46 5.34
N ARG A 30 5.59 -2.54 5.46
CA ARG A 30 5.75 -1.15 5.04
C ARG A 30 6.67 -0.43 6.03
N THR A 31 7.77 0.12 5.52
CA THR A 31 8.74 0.91 6.31
C THR A 31 8.90 2.31 5.72
N GLY A 32 9.54 3.22 6.48
CA GLY A 32 9.74 4.60 6.07
C GLY A 32 8.57 5.54 6.40
N LYS A 33 8.55 6.72 5.78
CA LYS A 33 7.56 7.78 6.03
C LYS A 33 7.27 8.59 4.78
N CYS A 34 6.06 9.13 4.67
CA CYS A 34 5.72 10.00 3.55
C CYS A 34 6.59 11.27 3.56
N LYS A 35 7.18 11.60 2.40
CA LYS A 35 7.94 12.85 2.16
C LYS A 35 7.07 14.01 1.65
N ALA A 36 5.76 13.80 1.54
CA ALA A 36 4.82 14.73 0.93
C ALA A 36 5.20 15.15 -0.51
N CYS A 37 5.77 14.23 -1.31
CA CYS A 37 6.23 14.47 -2.67
C CYS A 37 5.11 14.56 -3.74
N GLY A 38 3.86 14.27 -3.37
CA GLY A 38 2.70 14.35 -4.28
C GLY A 38 2.64 13.30 -5.39
N LYS A 39 3.64 12.45 -5.58
CA LYS A 39 3.62 11.42 -6.66
C LYS A 39 2.41 10.49 -6.58
N CYS A 40 2.02 10.06 -5.38
CA CYS A 40 0.82 9.22 -5.17
C CYS A 40 -0.52 9.95 -5.39
N CYS A 41 -0.49 11.26 -5.65
CA CYS A 41 -1.67 12.07 -5.91
C CYS A 41 -2.04 12.13 -7.40
N HIS A 42 -1.29 11.46 -8.28
CA HIS A 42 -1.51 11.43 -9.73
C HIS A 42 -1.72 10.00 -10.21
N GLY A 43 -2.49 9.80 -11.29
CA GLY A 43 -2.66 8.48 -11.91
C GLY A 43 -3.31 7.44 -10.99
N ILE A 44 -4.31 7.86 -10.21
CA ILE A 44 -4.92 7.03 -9.17
C ILE A 44 -6.02 6.18 -9.81
N HIS A 45 -5.95 4.86 -9.63
CA HIS A 45 -7.10 3.97 -9.77
C HIS A 45 -7.77 3.79 -8.42
N VAL A 46 -9.07 4.05 -8.35
CA VAL A 46 -9.83 3.89 -7.11
C VAL A 46 -10.59 2.58 -7.15
N ARG A 47 -10.27 1.69 -6.21
CA ARG A 47 -11.04 0.48 -5.96
C ARG A 47 -12.14 0.79 -4.95
N HIS A 48 -13.39 0.69 -5.37
CA HIS A 48 -14.54 0.75 -4.49
C HIS A 48 -15.11 -0.66 -4.30
N SER A 49 -15.14 -1.15 -3.06
CA SER A 49 -15.53 -2.54 -2.75
C SER A 49 -14.69 -3.58 -3.52
N LYS A 50 -15.24 -4.25 -4.53
CA LYS A 50 -14.58 -5.35 -5.26
C LYS A 50 -14.09 -4.97 -6.65
N HIS A 51 -14.39 -3.79 -7.15
CA HIS A 51 -14.07 -3.36 -8.52
C HIS A 51 -13.43 -1.97 -8.55
N LEU A 52 -12.80 -1.65 -9.67
CA LEU A 52 -12.33 -0.29 -9.98
C LEU A 52 -13.52 0.54 -10.48
N ILE A 53 -13.56 1.81 -10.12
CA ILE A 53 -14.57 2.74 -10.65
C ILE A 53 -14.31 2.92 -12.15
N LYS A 54 -15.32 2.63 -12.99
CA LYS A 54 -15.20 2.73 -14.45
C LYS A 54 -16.10 3.78 -15.07
N ASP A 55 -17.05 4.26 -14.29
CA ASP A 55 -18.14 5.11 -14.73
C ASP A 55 -18.19 6.42 -13.94
N GLU A 56 -18.48 7.52 -14.64
CA GLU A 56 -18.48 8.85 -14.04
C GLU A 56 -19.71 9.07 -13.16
N GLU A 57 -20.86 8.49 -13.52
CA GLU A 57 -22.08 8.57 -12.72
C GLU A 57 -21.91 7.82 -11.38
N GLU A 58 -21.25 6.65 -11.41
CA GLU A 58 -20.81 5.94 -10.20
C GLU A 58 -19.92 6.84 -9.33
N PHE A 59 -18.93 7.50 -9.94
CA PHE A 59 -18.02 8.38 -9.21
C PHE A 59 -18.74 9.58 -8.56
N GLU A 60 -19.68 10.22 -9.27
CA GLU A 60 -20.43 11.34 -8.70
C GLU A 60 -21.27 10.90 -7.49
N LYS A 61 -21.91 9.73 -7.54
CA LYS A 61 -22.62 9.16 -6.37
C LYS A 61 -21.68 8.90 -5.20
N LEU A 62 -20.44 8.50 -5.46
CA LEU A 62 -19.44 8.25 -4.41
C LEU A 62 -18.99 9.53 -3.69
N LYS A 63 -19.03 10.69 -4.35
CA LYS A 63 -18.68 11.98 -3.72
C LYS A 63 -19.55 12.31 -2.50
N GLU A 64 -20.79 11.85 -2.49
CA GLU A 64 -21.71 12.02 -1.36
C GLU A 64 -21.36 11.13 -0.16
N GLN A 65 -20.69 10.00 -0.40
CA GLN A 65 -20.43 9.01 0.65
C GLN A 65 -19.23 9.35 1.53
N HIS A 66 -18.19 9.98 0.96
CA HIS A 66 -16.98 10.28 1.71
C HIS A 66 -16.19 11.45 1.11
N TYR A 67 -15.73 12.38 1.97
CA TYR A 67 -15.04 13.61 1.56
C TYR A 67 -13.81 13.39 0.67
N PHE A 68 -13.15 12.24 0.77
CA PHE A 68 -11.98 11.91 -0.06
C PHE A 68 -12.27 11.95 -1.55
N TYR A 69 -13.45 11.50 -1.98
CA TYR A 69 -13.81 11.50 -3.40
C TYR A 69 -13.95 12.92 -3.95
N ASN A 70 -14.33 13.89 -3.10
CA ASN A 70 -14.34 15.32 -3.46
C ASN A 70 -12.93 15.92 -3.64
N TYR A 71 -11.87 15.19 -3.29
CA TYR A 71 -10.50 15.60 -3.59
C TYR A 71 -10.02 15.07 -4.93
N LEU A 72 -10.79 14.21 -5.59
CA LEU A 72 -10.39 13.58 -6.84
C LEU A 72 -11.07 14.25 -8.04
N GLU A 73 -10.31 14.41 -9.10
CA GLU A 73 -10.79 14.80 -10.43
C GLU A 73 -10.46 13.69 -11.42
N ILE A 74 -11.35 13.44 -12.38
CA ILE A 74 -11.11 12.48 -13.46
C ILE A 74 -10.16 13.16 -14.45
N VAL A 75 -9.05 12.50 -14.76
CA VAL A 75 -8.05 13.02 -15.72
C VAL A 75 -7.98 12.21 -16.99
N ASP A 76 -8.34 10.92 -16.93
CA ASP A 76 -8.28 10.00 -18.07
C ASP A 76 -9.13 8.75 -17.80
N LYS A 77 -9.30 7.90 -18.80
CA LYS A 77 -10.01 6.62 -18.72
C LYS A 77 -9.30 5.58 -19.58
N ASN A 78 -9.03 4.41 -19.00
CA ASN A 78 -8.46 3.28 -19.70
C ASN A 78 -9.32 2.00 -19.56
N GLU A 79 -8.83 0.89 -20.10
CA GLU A 79 -9.53 -0.41 -20.05
C GLU A 79 -9.81 -0.90 -18.62
N LEU A 80 -8.96 -0.52 -17.65
CA LEU A 80 -9.14 -0.87 -16.25
C LEU A 80 -10.22 -0.03 -15.57
N GLY A 81 -10.33 1.26 -15.90
CA GLY A 81 -11.33 2.17 -15.36
C GLY A 81 -10.93 3.64 -15.46
N LEU A 82 -11.57 4.47 -14.63
CA LEU A 82 -11.25 5.89 -14.52
C LEU A 82 -9.92 6.11 -13.82
N ILE A 83 -9.17 7.09 -14.31
CA ILE A 83 -7.90 7.55 -13.74
C ILE A 83 -8.15 8.91 -13.11
N PHE A 84 -7.73 9.05 -11.86
CA PHE A 84 -7.95 10.25 -11.07
C PHE A 84 -6.64 10.98 -10.73
N ALA A 85 -6.74 12.28 -10.55
CA ALA A 85 -5.73 13.09 -9.86
C ALA A 85 -6.34 13.73 -8.61
N CYS A 86 -5.51 14.02 -7.62
CA CYS A 86 -5.94 14.67 -6.39
C CYS A 86 -5.73 16.18 -6.48
N THR A 87 -6.82 16.93 -6.33
CA THR A 87 -6.87 18.40 -6.34
C THR A 87 -6.16 19.05 -5.14
N LYS A 88 -5.70 18.27 -4.16
CA LYS A 88 -4.99 18.75 -2.96
C LYS A 88 -3.47 18.71 -3.11
N VAL A 89 -2.97 18.81 -4.33
CA VAL A 89 -1.56 18.99 -4.66
C VAL A 89 -1.31 20.47 -4.95
N HIS A 90 -0.26 21.04 -4.37
CA HIS A 90 0.15 22.40 -4.69
C HIS A 90 0.78 22.43 -6.09
N PRO A 91 0.29 23.26 -7.02
CA PRO A 91 0.72 23.22 -8.43
C PRO A 91 2.22 23.47 -8.61
N GLU A 92 2.79 24.43 -7.87
CA GLU A 92 4.22 24.77 -8.01
C GLU A 92 5.16 23.82 -7.24
N THR A 93 4.83 23.49 -5.99
CA THR A 93 5.74 22.70 -5.14
C THR A 93 5.54 21.19 -5.27
N GLY A 94 4.43 20.75 -5.87
CA GLY A 94 4.03 19.34 -5.94
C GLY A 94 3.67 18.72 -4.59
N LYS A 95 3.59 19.50 -3.50
CA LYS A 95 3.34 18.99 -2.15
C LYS A 95 1.86 18.89 -1.83
N CYS A 96 1.48 17.93 -0.99
CA CYS A 96 0.10 17.80 -0.52
C CYS A 96 -0.28 18.96 0.42
N THR A 97 -1.30 19.73 0.05
CA THR A 97 -1.77 20.91 0.81
C THR A 97 -2.50 20.55 2.10
N VAL A 98 -3.14 19.36 2.14
CA VAL A 98 -3.89 18.85 3.29
C VAL A 98 -3.15 17.75 4.05
N TYR A 99 -1.82 17.72 4.01
CA TYR A 99 -1.03 16.59 4.51
C TYR A 99 -1.43 16.14 5.92
N LYS A 100 -1.64 17.07 6.87
CA LYS A 100 -2.05 16.73 8.25
C LYS A 100 -3.46 16.13 8.33
N GLN A 101 -4.38 16.61 7.49
CA GLN A 101 -5.80 16.25 7.46
C GLN A 101 -6.11 15.16 6.41
N ARG A 102 -5.10 14.64 5.72
CA ARG A 102 -5.26 13.68 4.61
C ARG A 102 -6.11 12.47 5.00
N ALA A 103 -6.85 11.96 4.01
CA ALA A 103 -7.75 10.84 4.19
C ALA A 103 -7.03 9.56 4.66
N ARG A 104 -7.80 8.63 5.25
CA ARG A 104 -7.24 7.38 5.78
C ARG A 104 -6.49 6.60 4.71
N ILE A 105 -7.02 6.55 3.49
CA ILE A 105 -6.36 5.93 2.33
C ILE A 105 -4.95 6.50 2.08
N CYS A 106 -4.79 7.83 2.15
CA CYS A 106 -3.49 8.50 2.02
C CYS A 106 -2.55 8.24 3.23
N LYS A 107 -3.10 7.96 4.42
CA LYS A 107 -2.30 7.64 5.62
C LYS A 107 -1.75 6.21 5.58
N VAL A 108 -2.53 5.28 5.02
CA VAL A 108 -2.15 3.87 4.89
C VAL A 108 -1.41 3.56 3.60
N TYR A 109 -1.45 4.45 2.60
CA TYR A 109 -0.63 4.35 1.40
C TYR A 109 0.88 4.28 1.73
N PRO A 110 1.68 3.50 0.98
CA PRO A 110 1.27 2.49 0.00
C PRO A 110 0.76 1.21 0.68
N GLN A 111 -0.15 0.49 0.04
CA GLN A 111 -0.64 -0.82 0.48
C GLN A 111 0.00 -1.96 -0.35
N GLU A 112 0.04 -3.17 0.20
CA GLU A 112 0.69 -4.33 -0.44
C GLU A 112 0.01 -4.72 -1.77
N GLU A 113 -1.29 -4.48 -1.87
CA GLU A 113 -2.10 -4.72 -3.06
C GLU A 113 -1.63 -3.91 -4.27
N LEU A 114 -0.93 -2.78 -4.05
CA LEU A 114 -0.32 -1.99 -5.13
C LEU A 114 0.60 -2.86 -5.99
N PHE A 115 1.44 -3.69 -5.36
CA PHE A 115 2.37 -4.56 -6.08
C PHE A 115 1.68 -5.74 -6.73
N MET A 116 0.60 -6.24 -6.12
CA MET A 116 -0.20 -7.32 -6.72
C MET A 116 -0.83 -6.90 -8.06
N MET A 117 -1.04 -5.60 -8.25
CA MET A 117 -1.53 -5.01 -9.49
C MET A 117 -0.41 -4.60 -10.46
N GLY A 118 0.85 -4.95 -10.18
CA GLY A 118 2.01 -4.51 -10.99
C GLY A 118 2.37 -3.03 -10.79
N GLY A 119 1.82 -2.38 -9.76
CA GLY A 119 2.16 -1.00 -9.42
C GLY A 119 3.50 -0.90 -8.74
N GLU A 120 4.25 0.14 -9.07
CA GLU A 120 5.54 0.45 -8.46
C GLU A 120 5.47 1.72 -7.62
N ILE A 121 6.34 1.78 -6.61
CA ILE A 121 6.54 2.99 -5.83
C ILE A 121 7.65 3.78 -6.50
N SER A 122 7.41 5.05 -6.79
CA SER A 122 8.44 5.97 -7.28
C SER A 122 9.67 5.96 -6.38
N GLU A 123 10.86 5.97 -6.98
CA GLU A 123 12.16 5.98 -6.30
C GLU A 123 12.29 7.11 -5.26
N ASP A 124 11.66 8.25 -5.54
CA ASP A 124 11.67 9.41 -4.64
C ASP A 124 10.74 9.26 -3.43
N CYS A 125 9.89 8.23 -3.39
CA CYS A 125 9.02 7.97 -2.25
C CYS A 125 9.83 7.73 -0.97
N GLY A 126 9.25 8.07 0.18
CA GLY A 126 9.88 7.78 1.47
C GLY A 126 9.42 6.47 2.10
N PHE A 127 8.57 5.72 1.41
CA PHE A 127 8.13 4.40 1.83
C PHE A 127 8.83 3.31 1.03
N SER A 128 9.09 2.19 1.68
CA SER A 128 9.58 0.96 1.05
C SER A 128 8.89 -0.25 1.68
N PHE A 129 8.97 -1.39 1.01
CA PHE A 129 8.47 -2.66 1.52
C PHE A 129 9.62 -3.64 1.69
N VAL A 130 9.67 -4.24 2.87
CA VAL A 130 10.67 -5.24 3.22
C VAL A 130 9.94 -6.57 3.38
N PRO A 131 10.39 -7.65 2.72
CA PRO A 131 9.75 -8.95 2.87
C PRO A 131 9.85 -9.43 4.32
N ILE A 132 8.76 -10.00 4.84
CA ILE A 132 8.73 -10.54 6.21
C ILE A 132 9.57 -11.82 6.30
N GLN A 133 9.46 -12.66 5.27
CA GLN A 133 10.25 -13.88 5.11
C GLN A 133 11.27 -13.69 4.00
N SER A 134 12.47 -14.22 4.16
CA SER A 134 13.46 -14.17 3.07
C SER A 134 13.07 -15.10 1.93
N PHE A 135 13.67 -14.90 0.76
CA PHE A 135 13.47 -15.79 -0.37
C PHE A 135 13.89 -17.23 -0.02
N GLU A 136 15.03 -17.38 0.66
CA GLU A 136 15.58 -18.67 1.09
C GLU A 136 14.61 -19.42 2.01
N GLU A 137 14.03 -18.73 3.00
CA GLU A 137 13.05 -19.32 3.92
C GLU A 137 11.80 -19.84 3.18
N VAL A 138 11.31 -19.05 2.22
CA VAL A 138 10.16 -19.44 1.40
C VAL A 138 10.52 -20.62 0.50
N PHE A 139 11.70 -20.57 -0.14
CA PHE A 139 12.18 -21.59 -1.05
C PHE A 139 12.40 -22.94 -0.35
N GLU A 140 13.07 -22.95 0.80
CA GLU A 140 13.26 -24.16 1.60
C GLU A 140 11.94 -24.79 2.04
N LYS A 141 10.97 -23.95 2.44
CA LYS A 141 9.64 -24.41 2.84
C LYS A 141 8.91 -25.08 1.69
N ILE A 142 9.02 -24.54 0.48
CA ILE A 142 8.44 -25.14 -0.73
C ILE A 142 9.11 -26.49 -1.02
N ILE A 143 10.44 -26.58 -0.99
CA ILE A 143 11.18 -27.85 -1.19
C ILE A 143 10.80 -28.92 -0.17
N LYS A 144 10.68 -28.55 1.11
CA LYS A 144 10.28 -29.49 2.18
C LYS A 144 8.87 -30.03 1.95
N ASN A 145 7.96 -29.19 1.45
CA ASN A 145 6.59 -29.59 1.16
C ASN A 145 6.48 -30.48 -0.09
N THR A 146 7.27 -30.26 -1.13
CA THR A 146 7.28 -31.13 -2.33
C THR A 146 7.90 -32.49 -2.08
N LYS A 147 8.76 -32.62 -1.07
CA LYS A 147 9.35 -33.91 -0.64
C LYS A 147 8.43 -34.73 0.28
N LYS A 148 7.27 -34.22 0.71
CA LYS A 148 6.30 -35.04 1.45
C LYS A 148 5.63 -36.01 0.47
N PRO A 149 5.63 -37.33 0.74
CA PRO A 149 4.91 -38.27 -0.10
C PRO A 149 3.43 -37.88 -0.14
N ILE A 150 2.85 -37.89 -1.33
CA ILE A 150 1.41 -37.76 -1.53
C ILE A 150 0.80 -38.95 -0.78
N GLN A 151 0.14 -38.69 0.34
CA GLN A 151 -0.69 -39.69 1.00
C GLN A 151 -1.92 -39.87 0.11
N SER A 152 -1.86 -40.89 -0.73
CA SER A 152 -3.01 -41.48 -1.46
C SER A 152 -3.95 -42.17 -0.50
#